data_AF-A0A1M5FRH2-F1
#
_entry.id   AF-A0A1M5FRH2-F1
#
_cell.length_a   1.000
_cell.length_b   1.000
_cell.length_c   1.000
_cell.angle_alpha   90.00
_cell.angle_beta   90.00
_cell.angle_gamma   90.00
#
_symmetry.space_group_name_H-M   'P 1'
#
loop_
_entity.id
_entity.type
_entity.pdbx_description
1 polymer ?
#
loop_
_entity_poly.entity_id
_entity_poly.type
_entity_poly.pdbx_seq_one_letter_code
_entity_poly.pdbx_strand_id
1 'polypeptide(L)'
;MEKFESKLYQVVEQKKKTIYDAVDEYVSNKYDIRFNEISHEFQICIKESKIWEDFEVNSLLIELAKSNIEINPGKLDIYLRSNLIPRFNPIAEYFDKLPKWVGGDHIRTLASYLPAKEPEQFLYHFRKWLVRTVKGALDEHYFNKQCLVLVHSEQNSGKSTWCRFLCPPALARYFAEDMTTDKDARIQLTRNFIINLDELSVLARKEINALKA
;
A
#
# COMPACT_ATOMS: atom_id res chain seq x y z
N MET A 1 -3.44 -19.46 33.71
CA MET A 1 -2.16 -18.74 33.62
C MET A 1 -2.30 -17.68 32.55
N GLU A 2 -2.63 -16.45 32.94
CA GLU A 2 -2.55 -15.31 32.04
C GLU A 2 -1.07 -15.11 31.68
N LYS A 3 -0.76 -15.19 30.38
CA LYS A 3 0.57 -14.82 29.90
C LYS A 3 0.72 -13.32 30.18
N PHE A 4 1.65 -12.95 31.05
CA PHE A 4 2.16 -11.60 31.11
C PHE A 4 2.79 -11.31 29.74
N GLU A 5 2.03 -10.67 28.84
CA GLU A 5 2.60 -10.09 27.63
C GLU A 5 3.36 -8.84 28.04
N SER A 6 4.67 -8.98 28.22
CA SER A 6 5.57 -7.84 28.31
C SER A 6 5.50 -7.07 26.98
N LYS A 7 4.78 -5.95 26.97
CA LYS A 7 4.77 -5.04 25.82
C LYS A 7 6.07 -4.25 25.78
N LEU A 8 6.66 -4.13 24.58
CA LEU A 8 7.86 -3.32 24.38
C LEU A 8 7.58 -1.84 24.72
N TYR A 9 8.63 -1.12 25.14
CA TYR A 9 8.61 0.33 25.37
C TYR A 9 7.63 0.82 26.45
N GLN A 10 7.30 -0.05 27.42
CA GLN A 10 6.47 0.30 28.56
C GLN A 10 7.31 0.71 29.78
N VAL A 11 6.82 1.70 30.52
CA VAL A 11 7.40 2.13 31.80
C VAL A 11 6.50 1.62 32.92
N VAL A 12 7.04 0.78 33.82
CA VAL A 12 6.28 0.14 34.91
C VAL A 12 5.80 1.15 35.95
N GLU A 13 6.62 2.14 36.29
CA GLU A 13 6.27 3.23 37.20
C GLU A 13 6.56 4.59 36.54
N GLN A 14 5.50 5.24 36.08
CA GLN A 14 5.60 6.57 35.50
C GLN A 14 5.73 7.63 36.59
N LYS A 15 6.89 8.30 36.66
CA LYS A 15 7.18 9.31 37.70
C LYS A 15 6.41 10.63 37.51
N LYS A 16 6.11 11.00 36.26
CA LYS A 16 5.40 12.25 35.92
C LYS A 16 4.72 12.12 34.56
N LYS A 17 3.55 12.76 34.42
CA LYS A 17 2.88 12.95 33.14
C LYS A 17 3.70 13.88 32.23
N THR A 18 3.99 13.41 31.03
CA THR A 18 4.76 14.11 30.01
C THR A 18 3.84 14.77 28.99
N ILE A 19 4.42 15.56 28.09
CA ILE A 19 3.68 16.12 26.96
C ILE A 19 3.17 15.03 26.01
N TYR A 20 3.87 13.90 25.89
CA TYR A 20 3.43 12.78 25.05
C TYR A 20 2.17 12.14 25.59
N ASP A 21 2.04 11.99 26.91
CA ASP A 21 0.83 11.46 27.55
C ASP A 21 -0.36 12.40 27.35
N ALA A 22 -0.13 13.72 27.43
CA ALA A 22 -1.18 14.71 27.19
C ALA A 22 -1.65 14.71 25.72
N VAL A 23 -0.73 14.59 24.77
CA VAL A 23 -1.06 14.48 23.35
C VAL A 23 -1.76 13.17 23.04
N ASP A 24 -1.24 12.04 23.55
CA ASP A 24 -1.82 10.70 23.34
C ASP A 24 -3.26 10.64 23.87
N GLU A 25 -3.49 11.10 25.10
CA GLU A 25 -4.83 11.14 25.69
C GLU A 25 -5.79 12.03 24.88
N TYR A 26 -5.34 13.20 24.43
CA TYR A 26 -6.19 14.10 23.65
C TYR A 26 -6.52 13.50 22.27
N VAL A 27 -5.49 13.02 21.56
CA VAL A 27 -5.60 12.51 20.19
C VAL A 27 -6.39 11.22 20.18
N SER A 28 -6.03 10.23 21.01
CA SER A 28 -6.70 8.92 21.04
C SER A 28 -8.17 9.02 21.44
N ASN A 29 -8.60 10.08 22.11
CA ASN A 29 -10.01 10.32 22.41
C ASN A 29 -10.83 10.81 21.21
N LYS A 30 -10.20 11.46 20.23
CA LYS A 30 -10.88 12.09 19.09
C LYS A 30 -10.63 11.42 17.76
N TYR A 31 -9.44 10.87 17.58
CA TYR A 31 -8.95 10.38 16.30
C TYR A 31 -8.22 9.04 16.45
N ASP A 32 -8.32 8.22 15.41
CA ASP A 32 -7.39 7.14 15.17
C ASP A 32 -6.37 7.61 14.13
N ILE A 33 -5.08 7.39 14.41
CA ILE A 33 -3.98 7.69 13.49
C ILE A 33 -3.29 6.39 13.16
N ARG A 34 -2.88 6.21 11.91
CA ARG A 34 -2.10 5.06 11.47
C ARG A 34 -1.02 5.45 10.47
N PHE A 35 0.07 4.68 10.45
CA PHE A 35 1.17 4.86 9.52
C PHE A 35 1.10 3.85 8.37
N ASN A 36 1.06 4.36 7.15
CA ASN A 36 1.06 3.55 5.94
C ASN A 36 2.46 3.06 5.60
N GLU A 37 2.68 1.75 5.71
CA GLU A 37 3.99 1.13 5.47
C GLU A 37 4.45 1.20 4.02
N ILE A 38 3.54 1.45 3.07
CA ILE A 38 3.86 1.51 1.64
C ILE A 38 4.12 2.96 1.21
N SER A 39 3.20 3.89 1.48
CA SER A 39 3.42 5.30 1.09
C SER A 39 4.37 6.05 2.03
N HIS A 40 4.58 5.54 3.24
CA HIS A 40 5.31 6.18 4.34
C HIS A 40 4.65 7.48 4.84
N GLU A 41 3.32 7.55 4.77
CA GLU A 41 2.52 8.69 5.20
C GLU A 41 1.59 8.30 6.36
N PHE A 42 1.15 9.30 7.11
CA PHE A 42 0.16 9.12 8.16
C PHE A 42 -1.25 9.34 7.61
N GLN A 43 -2.19 8.58 8.16
CA GLN A 43 -3.62 8.76 7.93
C GLN A 43 -4.33 9.01 9.25
N ILE A 44 -5.42 9.76 9.19
CA ILE A 44 -6.25 10.08 10.34
C ILE A 44 -7.72 9.77 10.04
N CYS A 45 -8.45 9.32 11.04
CA CYS A 45 -9.90 9.32 11.00
C CYS A 45 -10.45 9.78 12.33
N ILE A 46 -11.65 10.36 12.32
CA ILE A 46 -12.42 10.59 13.54
C ILE A 46 -12.71 9.23 14.18
N LYS A 47 -12.62 9.15 15.49
CA LYS A 47 -12.91 7.92 16.23
C LYS A 47 -14.29 7.38 15.87
N GLU A 48 -14.40 6.08 15.68
CA GLU A 48 -15.62 5.38 15.20
C GLU A 48 -16.01 5.65 13.73
N SER A 49 -15.38 6.61 13.06
CA SER A 49 -15.52 6.79 11.61
C SER A 49 -14.77 5.69 10.87
N LYS A 50 -15.15 5.48 9.61
CA LYS A 50 -14.46 4.56 8.67
C LYS A 50 -13.78 5.28 7.52
N ILE A 51 -13.83 6.62 7.52
CA ILE A 51 -13.28 7.46 6.47
C ILE A 51 -11.90 7.92 6.92
N TRP A 52 -10.87 7.44 6.22
CA TRP A 52 -9.48 7.81 6.45
C TRP A 52 -9.08 8.94 5.51
N GLU A 53 -8.43 9.95 6.07
CA GLU A 53 -7.92 11.13 5.37
C GLU A 53 -6.40 11.22 5.53
N ASP A 54 -5.76 11.97 4.63
CA ASP A 54 -4.33 12.25 4.72
C ASP A 54 -4.06 13.12 5.96
N PHE A 55 -3.07 12.74 6.78
CA PHE A 55 -2.77 13.45 8.02
C PHE A 55 -2.00 14.74 7.76
N GLU A 56 -2.57 15.88 8.16
CA GLU A 56 -1.90 17.19 8.10
C GLU A 56 -1.33 17.60 9.47
N VAL A 57 0.00 17.56 9.60
CA VAL A 57 0.74 17.81 10.84
C VAL A 57 0.43 19.20 11.41
N ASN A 58 0.39 20.23 10.56
CA ASN A 58 0.23 21.61 11.00
C ASN A 58 -1.17 21.85 11.59
N SER A 59 -2.19 21.21 11.02
CA SER A 59 -3.57 21.28 11.51
C SER A 59 -3.68 20.72 12.92
N LEU A 60 -3.06 19.55 13.20
CA LEU A 60 -3.07 18.98 14.53
C LEU A 60 -2.29 19.84 15.54
N LEU A 61 -1.15 20.42 15.14
CA LEU A 61 -0.41 21.34 16.00
C LEU A 61 -1.25 22.54 16.43
N ILE A 62 -1.98 23.15 15.49
CA ILE A 62 -2.88 24.27 15.77
C ILE A 62 -4.02 23.82 16.70
N GLU A 63 -4.58 22.63 16.48
CA GLU A 63 -5.65 22.09 17.32
C GLU A 63 -5.18 21.84 18.77
N LEU A 64 -4.01 21.24 18.94
CA LEU A 64 -3.40 20.99 20.25
C LEU A 64 -3.11 22.29 20.99
N ALA A 65 -2.57 23.30 20.30
CA ALA A 65 -2.34 24.62 20.88
C ALA A 65 -3.65 25.28 21.35
N LYS A 66 -4.72 25.20 20.54
CA LYS A 66 -6.07 25.69 20.93
C LYS A 66 -6.65 24.95 22.14
N SER A 67 -6.20 23.73 22.39
CA SER A 67 -6.59 22.90 23.54
C SER A 67 -5.64 23.05 24.72
N ASN A 68 -4.77 24.06 24.70
CA ASN A 68 -3.77 24.36 25.75
C ASN A 68 -2.71 23.24 25.92
N ILE A 69 -2.43 22.49 24.84
CA ILE A 69 -1.38 21.47 24.77
C ILE A 69 -0.27 22.00 23.87
N GLU A 70 0.74 22.63 24.47
CA GLU A 70 1.88 23.19 23.73
C GLU A 70 2.93 22.11 23.44
N ILE A 71 2.96 21.65 22.19
CA ILE A 71 3.97 20.73 21.68
C ILE A 71 4.64 21.33 20.44
N ASN A 72 5.96 21.16 20.32
CA ASN A 72 6.67 21.58 19.12
C ASN A 72 6.60 20.49 18.03
N PRO A 73 6.81 20.85 16.74
CA PRO A 73 6.73 19.90 15.63
C PRO A 73 7.65 18.68 15.79
N GLY A 74 8.87 18.86 16.30
CA GLY A 74 9.82 17.76 16.47
C GLY A 74 9.37 16.72 17.51
N LYS A 75 8.76 17.16 18.61
CA LYS A 75 8.15 16.24 19.59
C LYS A 75 6.92 15.56 19.02
N LEU A 76 6.09 16.27 18.26
CA LEU A 76 4.95 15.64 17.60
C LEU A 76 5.40 14.56 16.60
N ASP A 77 6.46 14.81 15.82
CA ASP A 77 7.04 13.81 14.92
C ASP A 77 7.56 12.57 15.67
N ILE A 78 8.21 12.76 16.83
CA ILE A 78 8.62 11.65 17.72
C ILE A 78 7.39 10.82 18.15
N TYR A 79 6.32 11.49 18.57
CA TYR A 79 5.07 10.83 18.94
C TYR A 79 4.50 10.02 17.77
N LEU A 80 4.36 10.65 16.60
CA LEU A 80 3.77 10.03 15.41
C LEU A 80 4.59 8.83 14.90
N ARG A 81 5.92 8.90 14.96
CA ARG A 81 6.82 7.81 14.50
C ARG A 81 7.07 6.74 15.56
N SER A 82 6.55 6.91 16.77
CA SER A 82 6.71 5.95 17.86
C SER A 82 5.84 4.70 17.64
N ASN A 83 5.99 3.70 18.52
CA ASN A 83 5.13 2.52 18.53
C ASN A 83 3.75 2.77 19.17
N LEU A 84 3.42 4.02 19.51
CA LEU A 84 2.06 4.41 19.88
C LEU A 84 1.14 4.48 18.66
N ILE A 85 1.70 4.80 17.49
CA ILE A 85 0.93 4.84 16.24
C ILE A 85 1.01 3.47 15.56
N PRO A 86 -0.14 2.80 15.33
CA PRO A 86 -0.17 1.53 14.61
C PRO A 86 0.29 1.70 13.16
N ARG A 87 1.04 0.72 12.68
CA ARG A 87 1.43 0.61 11.27
C ARG A 87 0.46 -0.33 10.57
N PHE A 88 0.21 -0.08 9.29
CA PHE A 88 -0.62 -0.95 8.47
C PHE A 88 -0.10 -1.01 7.04
N ASN A 89 -0.28 -2.19 6.44
CA ASN A 89 -0.08 -2.39 5.01
C ASN A 89 -1.45 -2.26 4.30
N PRO A 90 -1.64 -1.23 3.44
CA PRO A 90 -2.91 -0.98 2.77
C PRO A 90 -3.30 -2.08 1.77
N ILE A 91 -2.32 -2.77 1.18
CA ILE A 91 -2.58 -3.89 0.26
C ILE A 91 -3.07 -5.10 1.06
N ALA A 92 -2.41 -5.42 2.18
CA ALA A 92 -2.85 -6.49 3.07
C ALA A 92 -4.25 -6.22 3.62
N GLU A 93 -4.50 -5.01 4.11
CA GLU A 93 -5.80 -4.60 4.62
C GLU A 93 -6.90 -4.73 3.55
N TYR A 94 -6.61 -4.40 2.29
CA TYR A 94 -7.56 -4.59 1.19
C TYR A 94 -7.94 -6.06 1.03
N PHE A 95 -6.97 -6.98 0.96
CA PHE A 95 -7.23 -8.41 0.79
C PHE A 95 -7.92 -9.02 2.01
N ASP A 96 -7.59 -8.60 3.23
CA ASP A 96 -8.21 -9.06 4.48
C ASP A 96 -9.69 -8.62 4.60
N LYS A 97 -10.04 -7.47 4.02
CA LYS A 97 -11.41 -6.92 4.01
C LYS A 97 -12.27 -7.44 2.87
N LEU A 98 -11.74 -8.25 1.96
CA LEU A 98 -12.53 -8.79 0.86
C LEU A 98 -13.68 -9.67 1.38
N PRO A 99 -14.86 -9.62 0.73
CA PRO A 99 -15.95 -10.52 1.08
C PRO A 99 -15.51 -11.96 0.87
N LYS A 100 -16.11 -12.88 1.65
CA LYS A 100 -15.88 -14.31 1.45
C LYS A 100 -16.22 -14.68 0.02
N TRP A 101 -15.35 -15.47 -0.59
CA TRP A 101 -15.58 -16.00 -1.93
C TRP A 101 -16.86 -16.85 -1.95
N VAL A 102 -17.80 -16.47 -2.81
CA VAL A 102 -19.12 -17.12 -2.95
C VAL A 102 -19.18 -18.11 -4.12
N GLY A 103 -18.04 -18.44 -4.72
CA GLY A 103 -17.95 -19.33 -5.88
C GLY A 103 -17.67 -18.60 -7.20
N GLY A 104 -17.54 -19.37 -8.29
CA GLY A 104 -17.22 -18.85 -9.61
C GLY A 104 -15.72 -18.66 -9.87
N ASP A 105 -15.36 -18.56 -11.16
CA ASP A 105 -13.99 -18.39 -11.63
C ASP A 105 -13.78 -16.98 -12.18
N HIS A 106 -13.68 -16.00 -11.28
CA HIS A 106 -13.51 -14.59 -11.65
C HIS A 106 -12.22 -14.33 -12.45
N ILE A 107 -11.17 -15.14 -12.24
CA ILE A 107 -9.92 -15.03 -13.01
C ILE A 107 -10.16 -15.41 -14.47
N ARG A 108 -10.93 -16.48 -14.73
CA ARG A 108 -11.33 -16.84 -16.09
C ARG A 108 -12.19 -15.76 -16.74
N THR A 109 -13.15 -15.18 -16.01
CA THR A 109 -13.94 -14.05 -16.51
C THR A 109 -13.03 -12.87 -16.89
N LEU A 110 -12.10 -12.49 -16.02
CA LEU A 110 -11.16 -11.40 -16.27
C LEU A 110 -10.23 -11.68 -17.46
N ALA A 111 -9.75 -12.92 -17.60
CA ALA A 111 -8.94 -13.35 -18.73
C ALA A 111 -9.71 -13.34 -20.04
N SER A 112 -11.02 -13.60 -20.02
CA SER A 112 -11.86 -13.64 -21.22
C SER A 112 -12.05 -12.28 -21.90
N TYR A 113 -11.78 -11.18 -21.19
CA TYR A 113 -11.85 -9.83 -21.77
C TYR A 113 -10.70 -9.53 -22.73
N LEU A 114 -9.63 -10.34 -22.73
CA LEU A 114 -8.56 -10.25 -23.71
C LEU A 114 -8.73 -11.35 -24.77
N PRO A 115 -8.87 -11.00 -26.06
CA PRO A 115 -8.91 -11.98 -27.14
C PRO A 115 -7.49 -12.53 -27.40
N ALA A 116 -7.03 -13.41 -26.52
CA ALA A 116 -5.73 -14.07 -26.64
C ALA A 116 -5.76 -15.14 -27.75
N LYS A 117 -4.64 -15.29 -28.47
CA LYS A 117 -4.47 -16.33 -29.50
C LYS A 117 -4.67 -17.74 -28.94
N GLU A 118 -4.23 -17.97 -27.71
CA GLU A 118 -4.32 -19.25 -26.99
C GLU A 118 -4.98 -19.03 -25.62
N PRO A 119 -6.33 -18.94 -25.56
CA PRO A 119 -7.05 -18.49 -24.35
C PRO A 119 -6.79 -19.34 -23.10
N GLU A 120 -6.75 -20.67 -23.23
CA GLU A 120 -6.51 -21.57 -22.08
C GLU A 120 -5.07 -21.49 -21.57
N GLN A 121 -4.09 -21.33 -22.47
CA GLN A 121 -2.70 -21.14 -22.08
C GLN A 121 -2.50 -19.79 -21.38
N PHE A 122 -3.12 -18.73 -21.93
CA PHE A 122 -3.14 -17.41 -21.30
C PHE A 122 -3.77 -17.48 -19.91
N LEU A 123 -4.95 -18.10 -19.76
CA LEU A 123 -5.63 -18.27 -18.48
C LEU A 123 -4.73 -18.97 -17.44
N TYR A 124 -4.06 -20.05 -17.83
CA TYR A 124 -3.15 -20.77 -16.95
C TYR A 124 -2.01 -19.88 -16.41
N HIS A 125 -1.35 -19.13 -17.30
CA HIS A 125 -0.25 -18.25 -16.91
C HIS A 125 -0.73 -17.00 -16.16
N PHE A 126 -1.83 -16.41 -16.60
CA PHE A 126 -2.45 -15.25 -15.96
C PHE A 126 -2.87 -15.57 -14.53
N ARG A 127 -3.51 -16.72 -14.30
CA ARG A 127 -3.86 -17.19 -12.96
C ARG A 127 -2.63 -17.31 -12.05
N LYS A 128 -1.55 -17.91 -12.55
CA LYS A 128 -0.30 -18.02 -11.78
C LYS A 128 0.29 -16.64 -11.49
N TRP A 129 0.36 -15.78 -12.50
CA TRP A 129 0.88 -14.43 -12.33
C TRP A 129 0.09 -13.67 -11.27
N LEU A 130 -1.25 -13.67 -11.35
CA LEU A 130 -2.12 -12.94 -10.44
C LEU A 130 -1.97 -13.42 -8.98
N VAL A 131 -2.00 -14.75 -8.75
CA VAL A 131 -1.81 -15.32 -7.41
C VAL A 131 -0.43 -14.97 -6.85
N ARG A 132 0.60 -14.99 -7.69
CA ARG A 132 1.97 -14.64 -7.28
C ARG A 132 2.14 -13.16 -7.04
N THR A 133 1.44 -12.29 -7.77
CA THR A 133 1.40 -10.85 -7.54
C THR A 133 0.80 -10.55 -6.17
N VAL A 134 -0.34 -11.17 -5.83
CA VAL A 134 -0.93 -11.04 -4.49
C VAL A 134 0.03 -11.57 -3.41
N LYS A 135 0.59 -12.77 -3.57
CA LYS A 135 1.54 -13.32 -2.59
C LYS A 135 2.77 -12.42 -2.41
N GLY A 136 3.33 -11.88 -3.50
CA GLY A 136 4.49 -10.98 -3.44
C GLY A 136 4.22 -9.64 -2.75
N ALA A 137 2.97 -9.19 -2.72
CA ALA A 137 2.60 -7.99 -1.97
C ALA A 137 2.37 -8.24 -0.47
N LEU A 138 2.16 -9.51 -0.07
CA LEU A 138 1.80 -9.89 1.30
C LEU A 138 2.91 -10.63 2.06
N ASP A 139 3.86 -11.24 1.34
CA ASP A 139 4.93 -12.07 1.89
C ASP A 139 6.29 -11.45 1.53
N GLU A 140 6.93 -10.82 2.52
CA GLU A 140 8.22 -10.13 2.38
C GLU A 140 9.37 -11.05 1.95
N HIS A 141 9.20 -12.36 2.08
CA HIS A 141 10.19 -13.36 1.68
C HIS A 141 9.89 -14.00 0.32
N TYR A 142 8.82 -13.55 -0.35
CA TYR A 142 8.43 -14.05 -1.65
C TYR A 142 8.74 -13.07 -2.78
N PHE A 143 9.27 -13.61 -3.88
CA PHE A 143 9.53 -12.83 -5.10
C PHE A 143 8.79 -13.44 -6.30
N ASN A 144 8.00 -12.60 -6.99
CA ASN A 144 7.28 -13.02 -8.20
C ASN A 144 8.23 -13.01 -9.41
N LYS A 145 8.59 -14.20 -9.89
CA LYS A 145 9.49 -14.40 -11.04
C LYS A 145 8.82 -14.26 -12.42
N GLN A 146 7.56 -13.83 -12.48
CA GLN A 146 6.79 -13.75 -13.73
C GLN A 146 6.52 -12.30 -14.12
N CYS A 147 6.77 -11.99 -15.39
CA CYS A 147 6.32 -10.77 -16.05
C CYS A 147 5.19 -11.14 -17.04
N LEU A 148 4.07 -10.41 -16.99
CA LEU A 148 2.98 -10.55 -17.94
C LEU A 148 3.19 -9.55 -19.06
N VAL A 149 3.37 -10.02 -20.29
CA VAL A 149 3.63 -9.18 -21.46
C VAL A 149 2.47 -9.30 -22.44
N LEU A 150 1.83 -8.18 -22.77
CA LEU A 150 0.77 -8.09 -23.75
C LEU A 150 1.31 -7.45 -25.03
N VAL A 151 1.25 -8.18 -26.15
CA VAL A 151 1.71 -7.72 -27.46
C VAL A 151 0.54 -7.67 -28.42
N HIS A 152 0.39 -6.55 -29.13
CA HIS A 152 -0.60 -6.38 -30.19
C HIS A 152 -0.01 -5.49 -31.28
N SER A 153 -0.28 -5.81 -32.55
CA SER A 153 0.25 -5.07 -33.70
C SER A 153 -0.35 -3.68 -33.89
N GLU A 154 -1.58 -3.48 -33.41
CA GLU A 154 -2.29 -2.21 -33.50
C GLU A 154 -2.23 -1.41 -32.20
N GLN A 155 -2.20 -0.09 -32.33
CA GLN A 155 -2.41 0.86 -31.24
C GLN A 155 -3.88 0.89 -30.81
N ASN A 156 -4.17 1.44 -29.63
CA ASN A 156 -5.53 1.57 -29.08
C ASN A 156 -6.31 0.26 -28.91
N SER A 157 -5.61 -0.87 -28.81
CA SER A 157 -6.22 -2.20 -28.64
C SER A 157 -6.75 -2.48 -27.22
N GLY A 158 -6.85 -1.47 -26.35
CA GLY A 158 -7.37 -1.59 -24.98
C GLY A 158 -6.44 -2.23 -23.94
N LYS A 159 -5.17 -2.53 -24.28
CA LYS A 159 -4.19 -3.18 -23.37
C LYS A 159 -3.98 -2.39 -22.08
N SER A 160 -3.63 -1.11 -22.18
CA SER A 160 -3.34 -0.26 -21.02
C SER A 160 -4.60 -0.08 -20.14
N THR A 161 -5.78 0.03 -20.75
CA THR A 161 -7.06 0.05 -20.03
C THR A 161 -7.30 -1.24 -19.25
N TRP A 162 -7.01 -2.39 -19.85
CA TRP A 162 -7.13 -3.68 -19.17
C TRP A 162 -6.11 -3.81 -18.03
N CYS A 163 -4.86 -3.38 -18.21
CA CYS A 163 -3.85 -3.34 -17.14
C CYS A 163 -4.29 -2.48 -15.95
N ARG A 164 -4.85 -1.29 -16.21
CA ARG A 164 -5.43 -0.44 -15.15
C ARG A 164 -6.56 -1.14 -14.41
N PHE A 165 -7.41 -1.86 -15.14
CA PHE A 165 -8.53 -2.61 -14.57
C PHE A 165 -8.09 -3.76 -13.64
N LEU A 166 -6.86 -4.27 -13.78
CA LEU A 166 -6.31 -5.27 -12.86
C LEU A 166 -6.08 -4.71 -11.45
N CYS A 167 -5.83 -3.40 -11.33
CA CYS A 167 -5.68 -2.77 -10.02
C CYS A 167 -7.07 -2.41 -9.47
N PRO A 168 -7.46 -2.94 -8.30
CA PRO A 168 -8.72 -2.56 -7.68
C PRO A 168 -8.79 -1.04 -7.45
N PRO A 169 -9.97 -0.40 -7.60
CA PRO A 169 -10.10 1.05 -7.40
C PRO A 169 -9.60 1.53 -6.02
N ALA A 170 -9.78 0.72 -4.98
CA ALA A 170 -9.28 1.00 -3.63
C ALA A 170 -7.74 1.06 -3.54
N LEU A 171 -7.04 0.42 -4.46
CA LEU A 171 -5.58 0.39 -4.56
C LEU A 171 -5.03 1.27 -5.69
N ALA A 172 -5.86 2.15 -6.29
CA ALA A 172 -5.45 3.00 -7.40
C ALA A 172 -4.22 3.88 -7.09
N ARG A 173 -4.02 4.29 -5.83
CA ARG A 173 -2.83 5.04 -5.38
C ARG A 173 -1.53 4.21 -5.40
N TYR A 174 -1.63 2.89 -5.51
CA TYR A 174 -0.51 1.94 -5.57
C TYR A 174 -0.39 1.32 -6.98
N PHE A 175 -0.89 2.01 -7.99
CA PHE A 175 -0.68 1.67 -9.40
C PHE A 175 0.19 2.75 -10.04
N ALA A 176 1.26 2.33 -10.70
CA ALA A 176 2.10 3.22 -11.48
C ALA A 176 2.05 2.84 -12.96
N GLU A 177 2.13 3.86 -13.80
CA GLU A 177 2.42 3.73 -15.23
C GLU A 177 3.80 4.30 -15.48
N ASP A 178 4.57 3.60 -16.30
CA ASP A 178 5.89 3.99 -16.77
C ASP A 178 6.92 4.14 -15.64
N MET A 179 7.83 3.18 -15.56
CA MET A 179 8.92 3.23 -14.60
C MET A 179 10.09 4.00 -15.22
N THR A 180 10.63 4.97 -14.48
CA THR A 180 11.91 5.59 -14.83
C THR A 180 13.05 4.57 -14.68
N THR A 181 14.25 4.89 -15.16
CA THR A 181 15.43 3.98 -15.06
C THR A 181 16.41 4.38 -13.96
N ASP A 182 16.03 5.33 -13.12
CA ASP A 182 16.89 5.99 -12.13
C ASP A 182 16.53 5.63 -10.68
N LYS A 183 16.92 6.48 -9.71
CA LYS A 183 16.65 6.21 -8.28
C LYS A 183 15.14 6.13 -7.99
N ASP A 184 14.33 6.87 -8.73
CA ASP A 184 12.88 6.93 -8.53
C ASP A 184 12.21 5.62 -8.94
N ALA A 185 12.80 4.86 -9.87
CA ALA A 185 12.38 3.50 -10.23
C ALA A 185 12.32 2.57 -9.02
N ARG A 186 13.35 2.62 -8.16
CA ARG A 186 13.42 1.79 -6.95
C ARG A 186 12.34 2.17 -5.95
N ILE A 187 12.03 3.47 -5.85
CA ILE A 187 10.95 3.95 -4.98
C ILE A 187 9.60 3.45 -5.52
N GLN A 188 9.38 3.52 -6.83
CA GLN A 188 8.16 2.99 -7.44
C GLN A 188 7.99 1.49 -7.20
N LEU A 189 9.06 0.70 -7.31
CA LEU A 189 9.04 -0.75 -7.08
C LEU A 189 8.58 -1.12 -5.66
N THR A 190 8.92 -0.30 -4.66
CA THR A 190 8.55 -0.56 -3.26
C THR A 190 7.19 0.04 -2.87
N ARG A 191 6.70 1.02 -3.64
CA ARG A 191 5.48 1.78 -3.30
C ARG A 191 4.23 1.35 -4.06
N ASN A 192 4.37 0.52 -5.10
CA ASN A 192 3.25 0.14 -5.96
C ASN A 192 2.96 -1.35 -5.87
N PHE A 193 1.67 -1.68 -5.90
CA PHE A 193 1.17 -3.04 -6.02
C PHE A 193 1.37 -3.59 -7.43
N ILE A 194 1.06 -2.77 -8.44
CA ILE A 194 1.21 -3.10 -9.86
C ILE A 194 1.88 -1.93 -10.55
N ILE A 195 2.86 -2.23 -11.40
CA ILE A 195 3.49 -1.27 -12.29
C ILE A 195 3.20 -1.72 -13.71
N ASN A 196 2.55 -0.87 -14.49
CA ASN A 196 2.38 -1.05 -15.92
C ASN A 196 3.55 -0.40 -16.65
N LEU A 197 4.36 -1.22 -17.32
CA LEU A 197 5.43 -0.74 -18.19
C LEU A 197 4.86 -0.63 -19.61
N ASP A 198 4.37 0.54 -19.99
CA ASP A 198 3.91 0.76 -21.35
C ASP A 198 5.12 0.93 -22.29
N GLU A 199 4.92 0.68 -23.59
CA GLU A 199 5.93 0.90 -24.64
C GLU A 199 7.31 0.22 -24.43
N LEU A 200 7.33 -1.04 -23.99
CA LEU A 200 8.57 -1.85 -23.86
C LEU A 200 9.46 -1.84 -25.13
N SER A 201 8.91 -1.57 -26.32
CA SER A 201 9.63 -1.48 -27.58
C SER A 201 10.51 -0.23 -27.74
N VAL A 202 10.24 0.83 -26.97
CA VAL A 202 11.02 2.08 -26.98
C VAL A 202 12.23 1.97 -26.05
N LEU A 203 12.23 0.98 -25.14
CA LEU A 203 13.33 0.76 -24.22
C LEU A 203 14.58 0.28 -24.95
N ALA A 204 15.68 1.01 -24.79
CA ALA A 204 16.97 0.63 -25.31
C ALA A 204 17.42 -0.71 -24.70
N ARG A 205 18.22 -1.49 -25.45
CA ARG A 205 18.72 -2.81 -25.01
C ARG A 205 19.41 -2.80 -23.62
N LYS A 206 19.95 -1.65 -23.23
CA LYS A 206 20.56 -1.40 -21.92
C LYS A 206 19.53 -1.32 -20.78
N GLU A 207 18.35 -0.75 -21.06
CA GLU A 207 17.24 -0.59 -20.10
C GLU A 207 16.53 -1.93 -19.86
N ILE A 208 16.41 -2.77 -20.90
CA ILE A 208 15.92 -4.15 -20.76
C ILE A 208 16.77 -4.99 -19.79
N ASN A 209 18.09 -4.79 -19.79
CA ASN A 209 18.97 -5.49 -18.85
C ASN A 209 18.83 -4.96 -17.43
N ALA A 210 18.56 -3.67 -17.25
CA ALA A 210 18.29 -3.09 -15.93
C ALA A 210 16.95 -3.60 -15.35
N LEU A 211 15.93 -3.84 -16.17
CA LEU A 211 14.65 -4.42 -15.74
C LEU A 211 14.75 -5.87 -15.27
N LYS A 212 15.81 -6.59 -15.65
CA LYS A 212 16.02 -8.00 -15.27
C LYS A 212 16.86 -8.17 -14.01
N ALA A 213 17.60 -7.12 -13.62
CA ALA A 213 18.54 -7.13 -12.50
C ALA A 213 17.81 -6.86 -11.18
#